data_AF-A0A2V8H6W0-F1
#
_entry.id   AF-A0A2V8H6W0-F1
#
_cell.length_a   1.000
_cell.length_b   1.000
_cell.length_c   1.000
_cell.angle_alpha   90.00
_cell.angle_beta   90.00
_cell.angle_gamma   90.00
#
_symmetry.space_group_name_H-M   'P 1'
#
loop_
_entity.id
_entity.type
_entity.pdbx_description
1 polymer ?
#
loop_
_entity_poly.entity_id
_entity_poly.type
_entity_poly.pdbx_seq_one_letter_code
_entity_poly.pdbx_strand_id
1 'polypeptide(L)'
;MMIRSYASVPVLVVSLALAACGGGSSGGSSSPPPPPPSNPCTTALAAGDIPELTGLEHLPPQTTGKQSPIDGDPRGRALAAQWIHREAQLRAAGTPRADATAPAPAHPAAALDGDQGNIAVLQDQGDMILSANTFDLQSTGIRFSPSGSGYSVAKVDAAFRTTLGRQVTLGDDDSVAVDVPFSFPLYGSSHTAAFINSDGNITFEEGDNASTDRSIQRVLTGPPRVSPFFSDLDPSTGGKIFVNAASDQYTVTWCGVRAFGSTRTVTAQVTLLRDGSIEARFDSTTNVTDAIVAVSPGGSVATFTPVDLSKAPVSGDGAVGERFSGSAQVDSIAIGRRFFAAHPDNYDQIVVFADQRIIPPSEGAFAYSVPVSNSIRGIGLPQYNFTSDYGSGAARLRTVMIMDALAKYNENQTQKINGEFTSLAIIAHECGHQWLAYVQVRDHTGTVTNALLTSDLAHWNFFDDTNASFMYGHSWQDLGGGSFRSVEAAQRFSRLDQYLMGLIPPSDVPAFFYIEGGTGATTSDLPRVGATTTGTRRDVLVNDVIAAEGDRNPNAAGAPHSVRQAWIFIISRTATGVDASQVAKLDNLRQQFIPFMSQATEGRMAAVNALR
;
A
#
# COMPACT_ATOMS: atom_id res chain seq x y z
N MET A 1 -20.44 -45.38 -23.36
CA MET A 1 -20.19 -45.44 -24.81
C MET A 1 -19.02 -44.47 -25.07
N MET A 2 -17.76 -44.92 -24.99
CA MET A 2 -16.89 -45.36 -26.13
C MET A 2 -16.76 -44.25 -27.20
N ILE A 3 -15.61 -43.75 -27.70
CA ILE A 3 -14.19 -44.15 -27.91
C ILE A 3 -13.43 -42.84 -28.29
N ARG A 4 -12.26 -42.43 -27.77
CA ARG A 4 -10.82 -42.80 -27.97
C ARG A 4 -10.12 -42.36 -29.28
N SER A 5 -8.86 -41.90 -29.11
CA SER A 5 -7.70 -41.76 -30.05
C SER A 5 -7.44 -40.32 -30.54
N TYR A 6 -6.22 -39.76 -30.52
CA TYR A 6 -4.95 -40.28 -31.04
C TYR A 6 -3.69 -39.83 -30.27
N ALA A 7 -2.64 -40.65 -30.36
CA ALA A 7 -1.26 -40.43 -29.92
C ALA A 7 -0.36 -39.97 -31.09
N SER A 8 0.79 -39.34 -30.81
CA SER A 8 1.99 -39.34 -31.68
C SER A 8 3.25 -38.93 -30.89
N VAL A 9 4.32 -39.69 -31.12
CA VAL A 9 5.66 -39.70 -30.49
C VAL A 9 6.66 -38.85 -31.33
N PRO A 10 7.71 -38.21 -30.75
CA PRO A 10 8.69 -37.45 -31.51
C PRO A 10 9.87 -38.30 -32.01
N VAL A 11 10.39 -37.94 -33.19
CA VAL A 11 11.58 -38.51 -33.83
C VAL A 11 12.80 -37.63 -33.55
N LEU A 12 13.87 -38.28 -33.10
CA LEU A 12 15.22 -37.75 -32.86
C LEU A 12 15.99 -37.67 -34.19
N VAL A 13 16.64 -36.55 -34.50
CA VAL A 13 17.60 -36.45 -35.62
C VAL A 13 18.97 -36.07 -35.06
N VAL A 14 19.90 -37.01 -35.19
CA VAL A 14 21.35 -36.84 -35.00
C VAL A 14 21.95 -36.44 -36.35
N SER A 15 22.86 -35.47 -36.36
CA SER A 15 23.68 -35.17 -37.55
C SER A 15 25.14 -34.99 -37.15
N LEU A 16 25.95 -35.97 -37.56
CA LEU A 16 27.41 -35.90 -37.63
C LEU A 16 27.82 -35.03 -38.84
N ALA A 17 28.89 -34.23 -38.70
CA ALA A 17 29.67 -33.76 -39.84
C ALA A 17 31.17 -33.70 -39.50
N LEU A 18 31.96 -34.11 -40.50
CA LEU A 18 33.37 -34.50 -40.46
C LEU A 18 34.36 -33.32 -40.31
N ALA A 19 35.54 -33.69 -39.83
CA ALA A 19 36.75 -32.90 -39.84
C ALA A 19 37.32 -32.68 -41.26
N ALA A 20 37.88 -31.50 -41.49
CA ALA A 20 38.84 -31.23 -42.56
C ALA A 20 40.02 -30.43 -41.99
N CYS A 21 41.23 -30.94 -42.20
CA CYS A 21 42.49 -30.28 -41.88
C CYS A 21 42.87 -29.29 -42.99
N GLY A 22 43.38 -28.11 -42.61
CA GLY A 22 44.07 -27.17 -43.49
C GLY A 22 44.87 -26.18 -42.64
N GLY A 23 46.19 -26.30 -42.63
CA GLY A 23 47.10 -25.48 -41.82
C GLY A 23 47.46 -24.13 -42.46
N GLY A 24 47.99 -23.23 -41.64
CA GLY A 24 48.62 -21.98 -42.09
C GLY A 24 48.74 -20.92 -40.99
N SER A 25 49.89 -20.88 -40.33
CA SER A 25 50.29 -19.91 -39.30
C SER A 25 50.46 -18.47 -39.82
N SER A 26 49.96 -17.48 -39.08
CA SER A 26 50.72 -16.24 -38.80
C SER A 26 50.16 -15.56 -37.54
N GLY A 27 51.07 -15.19 -36.63
CA GLY A 27 50.77 -14.74 -35.29
C GLY A 27 50.22 -13.31 -35.20
N GLY A 28 49.31 -13.13 -34.25
CA GLY A 28 48.82 -11.85 -33.77
C GLY A 28 47.91 -12.12 -32.57
N SER A 29 48.49 -12.29 -31.38
CA SER A 29 47.73 -12.41 -30.14
C SER A 29 47.10 -11.05 -29.79
N SER A 30 46.01 -10.73 -30.46
CA SER A 30 45.01 -9.85 -29.86
C SER A 30 44.20 -10.73 -28.92
N SER A 31 44.48 -10.62 -27.62
CA SER A 31 43.56 -11.13 -26.61
C SER A 31 42.18 -10.57 -26.94
N PRO A 32 41.12 -11.39 -27.04
CA PRO A 32 39.77 -10.86 -27.10
C PRO A 32 39.60 -9.89 -25.94
N PRO A 33 38.91 -8.74 -26.12
CA PRO A 33 38.55 -7.92 -24.97
C PRO A 33 37.92 -8.84 -23.92
N PRO A 34 38.28 -8.71 -22.63
CA PRO A 34 37.70 -9.55 -21.59
C PRO A 34 36.18 -9.49 -21.74
N PRO A 35 35.46 -10.63 -21.65
CA PRO A 35 34.02 -10.60 -21.68
C PRO A 35 33.55 -9.58 -20.65
N PRO A 36 32.51 -8.79 -20.94
CA PRO A 36 31.98 -7.83 -19.98
C PRO A 36 31.79 -8.55 -18.65
N PRO A 37 32.15 -7.91 -17.51
CA PRO A 37 32.11 -8.57 -16.21
C PRO A 37 30.74 -9.21 -16.01
N SER A 38 30.73 -10.54 -16.00
CA SER A 38 29.49 -11.31 -15.96
C SER A 38 28.85 -11.11 -14.60
N ASN A 39 27.55 -10.83 -14.59
CA ASN A 39 26.77 -10.80 -13.35
C ASN A 39 27.03 -12.10 -12.54
N PRO A 40 27.59 -12.01 -11.32
CA PRO A 40 27.97 -13.19 -10.54
C PRO A 40 26.76 -14.03 -10.09
N CYS A 41 25.55 -13.48 -10.16
CA CYS A 41 24.32 -14.18 -9.82
C CYS A 41 24.06 -15.40 -10.70
N THR A 42 24.47 -15.39 -11.97
CA THR A 42 24.29 -16.55 -12.87
C THR A 42 25.02 -17.78 -12.34
N THR A 43 26.27 -17.61 -11.90
CA THR A 43 27.05 -18.71 -11.31
C THR A 43 26.54 -19.07 -9.93
N ALA A 44 26.17 -18.08 -9.12
CA ALA A 44 25.69 -18.31 -7.75
C ALA A 44 24.36 -19.09 -7.72
N LEU A 45 23.46 -18.82 -8.66
CA LEU A 45 22.19 -19.55 -8.82
C LEU A 45 22.39 -20.99 -9.30
N ALA A 46 23.47 -21.26 -10.04
CA ALA A 46 23.81 -22.61 -10.51
C ALA A 46 24.56 -23.44 -9.44
N ALA A 47 25.21 -22.79 -8.48
CA ALA A 47 25.87 -23.46 -7.37
C ALA A 47 24.83 -24.04 -6.40
N GLY A 48 25.02 -25.28 -5.97
CA GLY A 48 24.21 -25.89 -4.90
C GLY A 48 24.34 -25.14 -3.57
N ASP A 49 23.50 -25.48 -2.59
CA ASP A 49 23.49 -24.77 -1.31
C ASP A 49 24.82 -24.95 -0.56
N ILE A 50 25.43 -23.83 -0.16
CA ILE A 50 26.68 -23.81 0.60
C ILE A 50 26.32 -23.89 2.10
N PRO A 51 27.03 -24.70 2.92
CA PRO A 51 26.68 -24.85 4.34
C PRO A 51 26.76 -23.53 5.11
N GLU A 52 25.73 -23.27 5.91
CA GLU A 52 25.63 -22.16 6.84
C GLU A 52 26.64 -22.28 8.00
N LEU A 53 27.31 -21.18 8.37
CA LEU A 53 28.08 -21.09 9.62
C LEU A 53 27.15 -20.55 10.71
N THR A 54 26.76 -21.45 11.61
CA THR A 54 25.90 -21.21 12.79
C THR A 54 26.42 -20.04 13.64
N GLY A 55 25.58 -19.02 13.84
CA GLY A 55 25.87 -17.88 14.72
C GLY A 55 25.07 -16.60 14.45
N LEU A 56 24.04 -16.63 13.60
CA LEU A 56 23.17 -15.49 13.32
C LEU A 56 21.90 -15.60 14.15
N GLU A 57 21.57 -14.53 14.87
CA GLU A 57 20.25 -14.39 15.48
C GLU A 57 19.24 -14.09 14.38
N HIS A 58 18.44 -15.10 14.06
CA HIS A 58 17.28 -14.96 13.21
C HIS A 58 16.14 -14.43 14.09
N LEU A 59 15.53 -13.31 13.71
CA LEU A 59 14.31 -12.87 14.38
C LEU A 59 13.17 -13.79 13.92
N PRO A 60 12.28 -14.24 14.81
CA PRO A 60 11.22 -15.17 14.42
C PRO A 60 10.29 -14.50 13.39
N PRO A 61 9.95 -15.18 12.27
CA PRO A 61 8.97 -14.67 11.32
C PRO A 61 7.62 -14.50 12.01
N GLN A 62 6.97 -13.34 11.85
CA GLN A 62 5.58 -13.18 12.29
C GLN A 62 4.67 -13.93 11.31
N THR A 63 4.17 -15.09 11.72
CA THR A 63 3.29 -15.95 10.91
C THR A 63 1.86 -15.42 10.80
N THR A 64 1.69 -14.15 10.46
CA THR A 64 0.38 -13.57 10.12
C THR A 64 0.25 -13.56 8.60
N GLY A 65 -0.87 -14.03 8.05
CA GLY A 65 -1.11 -14.00 6.60
C GLY A 65 -0.90 -12.60 6.02
N LYS A 66 -0.48 -12.54 4.74
CA LYS A 66 -0.18 -11.27 4.05
C LYS A 66 -1.34 -10.28 4.18
N GLN A 67 -0.99 -9.06 4.58
CA GLN A 67 -1.98 -8.04 4.86
C GLN A 67 -2.47 -7.39 3.56
N SER A 68 -3.66 -6.80 3.62
CA SER A 68 -4.24 -6.05 2.51
C SER A 68 -3.27 -4.94 2.05
N PRO A 69 -3.25 -4.59 0.75
CA PRO A 69 -2.41 -3.50 0.25
C PRO A 69 -2.66 -2.11 0.83
N ILE A 70 -3.71 -2.01 1.65
CA ILE A 70 -4.13 -0.80 2.29
C ILE A 70 -3.83 -0.89 3.78
N ASP A 71 -2.56 -0.69 4.12
CA ASP A 71 -2.06 -0.58 5.50
C ASP A 71 -2.96 0.37 6.32
N GLY A 72 -3.30 -0.04 7.55
CA GLY A 72 -4.31 0.59 8.39
C GLY A 72 -3.78 1.65 9.35
N ASP A 73 -2.51 2.06 9.27
CA ASP A 73 -2.15 3.39 9.78
C ASP A 73 -2.63 4.46 8.78
N PRO A 74 -3.66 5.25 9.12
CA PRO A 74 -4.20 6.26 8.21
C PRO A 74 -3.15 7.29 7.78
N ARG A 75 -2.11 7.57 8.57
CA ARG A 75 -1.06 8.53 8.16
C ARG A 75 -0.38 8.09 6.87
N GLY A 76 -0.22 6.79 6.68
CA GLY A 76 0.46 6.26 5.53
C GLY A 76 -0.23 6.50 4.21
N ARG A 77 -1.57 6.40 4.20
CA ARG A 77 -2.37 6.69 3.02
C ARG A 77 -2.31 8.17 2.63
N ALA A 78 -2.28 9.07 3.62
CA ALA A 78 -2.10 10.50 3.37
C ALA A 78 -0.70 10.81 2.80
N LEU A 79 0.36 10.21 3.36
CA LEU A 79 1.72 10.36 2.85
C LEU A 79 1.88 9.76 1.44
N ALA A 80 1.26 8.60 1.19
CA ALA A 80 1.23 8.01 -0.14
C ALA A 80 0.49 8.92 -1.15
N ALA A 81 -0.63 9.53 -0.76
CA ALA A 81 -1.33 10.49 -1.60
C ALA A 81 -0.47 11.72 -1.92
N GLN A 82 0.24 12.28 -0.92
CA GLN A 82 1.21 13.36 -1.14
C GLN A 82 2.34 12.94 -2.09
N TRP A 83 2.82 11.70 -1.99
CA TRP A 83 3.84 11.15 -2.89
C TRP A 83 3.36 11.08 -4.33
N ILE A 84 2.21 10.44 -4.53
CA ILE A 84 1.55 10.33 -5.85
C ILE A 84 1.35 11.72 -6.45
N HIS A 85 0.90 12.69 -5.66
CA HIS A 85 0.68 14.05 -6.14
C HIS A 85 1.96 14.75 -6.59
N ARG A 86 3.04 14.68 -5.80
CA ARG A 86 4.33 15.27 -6.17
C ARG A 86 4.94 14.58 -7.39
N GLU A 87 4.78 13.27 -7.49
CA GLU A 87 5.19 12.50 -8.66
C GLU A 87 4.41 12.93 -9.92
N ALA A 88 3.09 13.13 -9.81
CA ALA A 88 2.26 13.66 -10.89
C ALA A 88 2.79 15.01 -11.40
N GLN A 89 3.11 15.92 -10.48
CA GLN A 89 3.67 17.24 -10.80
C GLN A 89 5.02 17.12 -11.54
N LEU A 90 5.89 16.21 -11.12
CA LEU A 90 7.18 15.96 -11.77
C LEU A 90 7.01 15.43 -13.19
N ARG A 91 6.12 14.44 -13.39
CA ARG A 91 5.85 13.89 -14.72
C ARG A 91 5.24 14.93 -15.66
N ALA A 92 4.36 15.80 -15.13
CA ALA A 92 3.78 16.89 -15.89
C ALA A 92 4.85 17.93 -16.30
N ALA A 93 5.80 18.26 -15.41
CA ALA A 93 6.89 19.19 -15.70
C ALA A 93 7.91 18.65 -16.72
N GLY A 94 8.16 17.34 -16.73
CA GLY A 94 9.08 16.68 -17.65
C GLY A 94 8.53 16.39 -19.05
N THR A 95 7.24 16.61 -19.28
CA THR A 95 6.63 16.47 -20.61
C THR A 95 6.83 17.77 -21.39
N PRO A 96 7.52 17.78 -22.56
CA PRO A 96 7.60 18.98 -23.38
C PRO A 96 6.19 19.47 -23.70
N ARG A 97 5.87 20.74 -23.41
CA ARG A 97 4.70 21.38 -24.03
C ARG A 97 4.89 21.23 -25.54
N ALA A 98 4.04 20.45 -26.20
CA ALA A 98 4.07 20.31 -27.65
C ALA A 98 4.19 21.71 -28.27
N ASP A 99 5.28 21.90 -29.03
CA ASP A 99 5.68 23.08 -29.78
C ASP A 99 5.00 24.41 -29.42
N ALA A 100 5.78 25.34 -28.86
CA ALA A 100 5.41 26.76 -28.77
C ALA A 100 5.23 27.46 -30.15
N THR A 101 5.30 26.70 -31.26
CA THR A 101 5.02 27.14 -32.64
C THR A 101 3.95 26.32 -33.34
N ALA A 102 3.41 25.26 -32.72
CA ALA A 102 2.12 24.72 -33.12
C ALA A 102 1.04 25.66 -32.59
N PRO A 103 -0.08 25.90 -33.31
CA PRO A 103 -1.21 26.51 -32.65
C PRO A 103 -1.48 25.65 -31.41
N ALA A 104 -1.56 26.29 -30.24
CA ALA A 104 -1.96 25.61 -29.01
C ALA A 104 -3.06 24.62 -29.38
N PRO A 105 -2.97 23.33 -29.01
CA PRO A 105 -4.07 22.41 -29.26
C PRO A 105 -5.29 23.17 -28.78
N ALA A 106 -6.22 23.44 -29.72
CA ALA A 106 -7.41 24.22 -29.47
C ALA A 106 -7.92 23.75 -28.12
N HIS A 107 -8.02 24.67 -27.14
CA HIS A 107 -8.33 24.42 -25.72
C HIS A 107 -8.77 22.98 -25.48
N PRO A 108 -8.07 22.16 -24.65
CA PRO A 108 -8.47 20.77 -24.44
C PRO A 108 -9.98 20.80 -24.24
N ALA A 109 -10.71 20.15 -25.17
CA ALA A 109 -12.14 20.36 -25.38
C ALA A 109 -12.79 20.59 -24.03
N ALA A 110 -13.39 21.78 -23.83
CA ALA A 110 -13.76 22.32 -22.52
C ALA A 110 -14.06 21.15 -21.57
N ALA A 111 -13.14 20.93 -20.60
CA ALA A 111 -13.21 19.74 -19.76
C ALA A 111 -14.66 19.54 -19.36
N LEU A 112 -15.18 18.32 -19.51
CA LEU A 112 -16.59 17.99 -19.23
C LEU A 112 -16.95 18.12 -17.73
N ASP A 113 -16.13 18.89 -17.00
CA ASP A 113 -16.32 19.30 -15.64
C ASP A 113 -17.60 20.12 -15.52
N GLY A 114 -18.38 19.77 -14.52
CA GLY A 114 -19.58 20.52 -14.21
C GLY A 114 -20.50 19.74 -13.28
N ASP A 115 -21.45 20.47 -12.73
CA ASP A 115 -22.45 19.90 -11.84
C ASP A 115 -23.58 19.29 -12.68
N GLN A 116 -23.87 18.01 -12.45
CA GLN A 116 -25.09 17.37 -12.90
C GLN A 116 -26.01 17.18 -11.69
N GLY A 117 -26.81 18.21 -11.41
CA GLY A 117 -27.60 18.26 -10.17
C GLY A 117 -26.71 18.39 -8.94
N ASN A 118 -26.66 17.35 -8.11
CA ASN A 118 -25.83 17.27 -6.90
C ASN A 118 -24.61 16.34 -7.05
N ILE A 119 -24.24 16.03 -8.29
CA ILE A 119 -23.04 15.26 -8.63
C ILE A 119 -22.05 16.17 -9.34
N ALA A 120 -20.83 16.28 -8.80
CA ALA A 120 -19.75 17.00 -9.46
C ALA A 120 -19.09 16.03 -10.45
N VAL A 121 -19.20 16.30 -11.74
CA VAL A 121 -18.52 15.52 -12.77
C VAL A 121 -17.15 16.12 -13.01
N LEU A 122 -16.11 15.29 -13.02
CA LEU A 122 -14.75 15.70 -13.35
C LEU A 122 -14.19 14.77 -14.43
N GLN A 123 -13.70 15.32 -15.54
CA GLN A 123 -13.05 14.51 -16.56
C GLN A 123 -11.56 14.36 -16.26
N ASP A 124 -11.07 13.13 -16.11
CA ASP A 124 -9.64 12.89 -16.00
C ASP A 124 -8.90 13.39 -17.24
N GLN A 125 -7.90 14.23 -17.03
CA GLN A 125 -6.98 14.69 -18.08
C GLN A 125 -5.60 14.05 -17.91
N GLY A 126 -5.53 12.93 -17.16
CA GLY A 126 -4.34 12.27 -16.59
C GLY A 126 -3.60 13.12 -15.57
N ASP A 127 -4.35 14.00 -14.92
CA ASP A 127 -3.99 14.75 -13.73
C ASP A 127 -4.55 14.10 -12.47
N MET A 128 -5.66 13.35 -12.56
CA MET A 128 -6.29 12.66 -11.43
C MET A 128 -5.98 11.16 -11.41
N ILE A 129 -5.74 10.55 -12.57
CA ILE A 129 -5.35 9.15 -12.69
C ILE A 129 -4.01 9.08 -13.40
N LEU A 130 -2.96 8.77 -12.64
CA LEU A 130 -1.61 8.60 -13.18
C LEU A 130 -1.54 7.28 -13.90
N SER A 131 -0.90 7.28 -15.07
CA SER A 131 -0.53 6.04 -15.74
C SER A 131 0.47 5.23 -14.91
N ALA A 132 0.52 3.92 -15.17
CA ALA A 132 1.53 3.03 -14.60
C ALA A 132 2.94 3.61 -14.76
N ASN A 133 3.77 3.41 -13.72
CA ASN A 133 5.20 3.69 -13.73
C ASN A 133 5.96 2.37 -13.71
N THR A 134 6.07 1.74 -14.87
CA THR A 134 6.72 0.43 -14.94
C THR A 134 8.19 0.56 -14.61
N PHE A 135 8.75 -0.43 -13.90
CA PHE A 135 10.16 -0.48 -13.58
C PHE A 135 11.03 -0.38 -14.85
N ASP A 136 11.84 0.67 -14.94
CA ASP A 136 12.65 1.03 -16.12
C ASP A 136 14.15 1.18 -15.83
N LEU A 137 14.59 0.75 -14.64
CA LEU A 137 15.99 0.80 -14.20
C LEU A 137 16.80 -0.44 -14.62
N GLN A 138 16.26 -1.32 -15.47
CA GLN A 138 17.00 -2.49 -15.96
C GLN A 138 18.33 -2.08 -16.60
N SER A 139 19.39 -2.83 -16.32
CA SER A 139 20.75 -2.56 -16.81
C SER A 139 21.32 -1.20 -16.39
N THR A 140 20.72 -0.51 -15.43
CA THR A 140 21.15 0.80 -14.94
C THR A 140 21.93 0.66 -13.64
N GLY A 141 23.00 1.44 -13.51
CA GLY A 141 23.68 1.70 -12.24
C GLY A 141 23.33 3.11 -11.78
N ILE A 142 22.98 3.27 -10.51
CA ILE A 142 22.69 4.56 -9.89
C ILE A 142 23.54 4.74 -8.63
N ARG A 143 23.98 5.97 -8.39
CA ARG A 143 24.65 6.36 -7.15
C ARG A 143 23.88 7.47 -6.48
N PHE A 144 23.52 7.26 -5.22
CA PHE A 144 23.07 8.29 -4.30
C PHE A 144 24.30 8.82 -3.55
N SER A 145 24.53 10.12 -3.58
CA SER A 145 25.58 10.78 -2.79
C SER A 145 24.94 11.78 -1.82
N PRO A 146 25.32 11.78 -0.53
CA PRO A 146 24.76 12.70 0.45
C PRO A 146 24.86 14.15 -0.02
N SER A 147 23.75 14.89 0.05
CA SER A 147 23.67 16.28 -0.39
C SER A 147 22.66 17.04 0.47
N GLY A 148 23.14 17.99 1.26
CA GLY A 148 22.28 18.75 2.18
C GLY A 148 21.58 17.84 3.18
N SER A 149 20.24 17.91 3.21
CA SER A 149 19.40 17.07 4.08
C SER A 149 18.90 15.78 3.42
N GLY A 150 19.35 15.49 2.19
CA GLY A 150 18.99 14.29 1.45
C GLY A 150 20.12 13.82 0.55
N TYR A 151 19.79 13.51 -0.70
CA TYR A 151 20.70 12.86 -1.64
C TYR A 151 20.61 13.48 -3.04
N SER A 152 21.78 13.61 -3.69
CA SER A 152 21.88 13.74 -5.14
C SER A 152 22.02 12.35 -5.75
N VAL A 153 21.37 12.11 -6.89
CA VAL A 153 21.38 10.83 -7.60
C VAL A 153 21.95 11.03 -8.99
N ALA A 154 22.86 10.16 -9.41
CA ALA A 154 23.44 10.15 -10.76
C ALA A 154 23.48 8.73 -11.32
N LYS A 155 23.37 8.60 -12.66
CA LYS A 155 23.70 7.34 -13.33
C LYS A 155 25.20 7.10 -13.25
N VAL A 156 25.58 5.86 -12.97
CA VAL A 156 26.97 5.42 -12.93
C VAL A 156 27.14 4.17 -13.80
N ASP A 157 28.29 4.08 -14.47
CA ASP A 157 28.71 2.87 -15.17
C ASP A 157 29.26 1.85 -14.15
N ALA A 158 28.37 1.37 -13.29
CA ALA A 158 28.67 0.39 -12.26
C ALA A 158 28.43 -1.02 -12.80
N ALA A 159 29.45 -1.88 -12.71
CA ALA A 159 29.29 -3.32 -12.90
C ALA A 159 28.84 -3.99 -11.60
N PHE A 160 28.22 -5.16 -11.71
CA PHE A 160 28.03 -6.02 -10.53
C PHE A 160 29.40 -6.39 -9.96
N ARG A 161 29.58 -6.18 -8.66
CA ARG A 161 30.76 -6.61 -7.92
C ARG A 161 30.76 -8.12 -7.83
N THR A 162 31.88 -8.72 -8.22
CA THR A 162 32.01 -10.17 -8.39
C THR A 162 32.12 -10.92 -7.06
N THR A 163 32.63 -10.28 -6.01
CA THR A 163 32.68 -10.87 -4.66
C THR A 163 31.33 -10.73 -3.96
N LEU A 164 30.53 -11.79 -4.02
CA LEU A 164 29.21 -11.86 -3.37
C LEU A 164 29.29 -11.94 -1.84
N GLY A 165 30.37 -12.51 -1.31
CA GLY A 165 30.52 -12.75 0.12
C GLY A 165 29.73 -13.97 0.60
N ARG A 166 29.16 -13.89 1.80
CA ARG A 166 28.44 -15.00 2.44
C ARG A 166 26.97 -15.00 2.03
N GLN A 167 26.40 -16.17 1.74
CA GLN A 167 24.95 -16.31 1.54
C GLN A 167 24.20 -16.10 2.87
N VAL A 168 23.06 -15.42 2.83
CA VAL A 168 22.10 -15.38 3.93
C VAL A 168 20.83 -16.11 3.51
N THR A 169 20.28 -16.91 4.42
CA THR A 169 19.02 -17.63 4.21
C THR A 169 17.92 -16.84 4.89
N LEU A 170 16.94 -16.39 4.11
CA LEU A 170 15.79 -15.64 4.58
C LEU A 170 14.52 -16.31 4.06
N GLY A 171 13.46 -16.27 4.88
CA GLY A 171 12.11 -16.60 4.46
C GLY A 171 11.41 -15.44 3.76
N ASP A 172 10.08 -15.57 3.64
CA ASP A 172 9.18 -14.46 3.33
C ASP A 172 9.09 -13.51 4.54
N ASP A 173 8.99 -12.20 4.28
CA ASP A 173 8.90 -11.14 5.31
C ASP A 173 9.98 -11.21 6.41
N ASP A 174 11.24 -11.46 6.05
CA ASP A 174 12.28 -11.85 7.00
C ASP A 174 13.55 -10.99 6.90
N SER A 175 14.23 -10.79 8.03
CA SER A 175 15.43 -9.99 8.13
C SER A 175 16.51 -10.64 9.00
N VAL A 176 17.77 -10.41 8.62
CA VAL A 176 18.93 -10.85 9.40
C VAL A 176 19.87 -9.68 9.68
N ALA A 177 20.32 -9.57 10.93
CA ALA A 177 21.31 -8.59 11.34
C ALA A 177 22.71 -9.03 10.87
N VAL A 178 23.44 -8.12 10.23
CA VAL A 178 24.83 -8.31 9.82
C VAL A 178 25.62 -7.02 10.05
N ASP A 179 26.72 -7.13 10.78
CA ASP A 179 27.57 -5.98 11.13
C ASP A 179 28.10 -5.23 9.89
N VAL A 180 28.09 -3.91 9.98
CA VAL A 180 28.76 -3.02 9.04
C VAL A 180 30.14 -2.70 9.64
N PRO A 181 31.25 -3.14 9.01
CA PRO A 181 32.60 -3.08 9.60
C PRO A 181 33.23 -1.67 9.57
N PHE A 182 32.42 -0.65 9.29
CA PHE A 182 32.75 0.77 9.36
C PHE A 182 31.51 1.55 9.80
N SER A 183 31.70 2.77 10.28
CA SER A 183 30.59 3.66 10.62
C SER A 183 29.99 4.23 9.35
N PHE A 184 28.85 3.67 8.89
CA PHE A 184 28.14 4.17 7.72
C PHE A 184 27.28 5.38 8.10
N PRO A 185 27.49 6.56 7.49
CA PRO A 185 26.67 7.73 7.75
C PRO A 185 25.39 7.70 6.91
N LEU A 186 24.23 7.89 7.56
CA LEU A 186 22.93 7.98 6.92
C LEU A 186 22.11 9.07 7.64
N TYR A 187 21.72 10.12 6.92
CA TYR A 187 20.94 11.27 7.45
C TYR A 187 21.49 11.88 8.76
N GLY A 188 22.82 11.93 8.91
CA GLY A 188 23.49 12.50 10.08
C GLY A 188 23.67 11.52 11.25
N SER A 189 23.10 10.32 11.17
CA SER A 189 23.33 9.21 12.10
C SER A 189 24.41 8.27 11.56
N SER A 190 25.09 7.58 12.47
CA SER A 190 26.17 6.64 12.17
C SER A 190 25.76 5.24 12.56
N HIS A 191 25.84 4.29 11.62
CA HIS A 191 25.39 2.91 11.85
C HIS A 191 26.53 1.91 11.65
N THR A 192 26.64 0.94 12.56
CA THR A 192 27.60 -0.18 12.50
C THR A 192 26.92 -1.55 12.43
N ALA A 193 25.59 -1.56 12.34
CA ALA A 193 24.78 -2.75 12.15
C ALA A 193 23.71 -2.42 11.10
N ALA A 194 23.39 -3.41 10.27
CA ALA A 194 22.36 -3.31 9.26
C ALA A 194 21.54 -4.60 9.25
N PHE A 195 20.27 -4.49 8.88
CA PHE A 195 19.37 -5.61 8.74
C PHE A 195 19.09 -5.81 7.26
N ILE A 196 19.49 -6.96 6.74
CA ILE A 196 19.24 -7.36 5.35
C ILE A 196 17.89 -8.03 5.31
N ASN A 197 17.01 -7.54 4.44
CA ASN A 197 15.65 -8.01 4.33
C ASN A 197 15.38 -8.77 3.01
N SER A 198 14.47 -9.74 3.06
CA SER A 198 14.01 -10.53 1.91
C SER A 198 13.48 -9.65 0.77
N ASP A 199 12.76 -8.58 1.10
CA ASP A 199 12.03 -7.67 0.21
C ASP A 199 12.90 -6.61 -0.45
N GLY A 200 14.21 -6.83 -0.56
CA GLY A 200 15.07 -5.94 -1.33
C GLY A 200 15.36 -4.59 -0.67
N ASN A 201 15.44 -4.57 0.65
CA ASN A 201 15.86 -3.39 1.43
C ASN A 201 16.90 -3.73 2.50
N ILE A 202 17.59 -2.69 2.96
CA ILE A 202 18.48 -2.69 4.11
C ILE A 202 17.96 -1.65 5.08
N THR A 203 17.60 -2.06 6.29
CA THR A 203 17.23 -1.13 7.37
C THR A 203 18.36 -0.99 8.38
N PHE A 204 18.31 0.10 9.14
CA PHE A 204 19.19 0.37 10.25
C PHE A 204 18.37 0.48 11.52
N GLU A 205 19.00 0.25 12.68
CA GLU A 205 18.40 0.29 14.02
C GLU A 205 17.47 -0.91 14.33
N GLU A 206 16.56 -1.28 13.43
CA GLU A 206 15.69 -2.46 13.54
C GLU A 206 15.47 -3.18 12.20
N GLY A 207 15.18 -4.48 12.25
CA GLY A 207 14.81 -5.29 11.07
C GLY A 207 13.35 -5.11 10.67
N ASP A 208 13.05 -5.33 9.38
CA ASP A 208 11.73 -5.06 8.82
C ASP A 208 10.96 -6.33 8.47
N ASN A 209 10.36 -6.98 9.47
CA ASN A 209 9.71 -8.30 9.31
C ASN A 209 8.19 -8.22 9.15
N ALA A 210 7.67 -7.06 8.76
CA ALA A 210 6.23 -6.87 8.65
C ALA A 210 5.69 -7.49 7.35
N SER A 211 4.67 -8.33 7.48
CA SER A 211 3.85 -8.86 6.37
C SER A 211 2.84 -7.83 5.82
N THR A 212 3.09 -6.54 6.08
CA THR A 212 2.36 -5.40 5.54
C THR A 212 2.80 -5.11 4.10
N ASP A 213 2.08 -4.19 3.49
CA ASP A 213 2.35 -3.75 2.14
C ASP A 213 3.70 -3.02 1.98
N ARG A 214 4.33 -3.18 0.81
CA ARG A 214 5.62 -2.54 0.48
C ARG A 214 5.37 -1.12 0.00
N SER A 215 4.98 -0.27 0.95
CA SER A 215 4.37 1.03 0.70
C SER A 215 5.34 2.19 0.92
N ILE A 216 5.02 3.34 0.31
CA ILE A 216 5.73 4.61 0.58
C ILE A 216 5.63 4.99 2.06
N GLN A 217 4.50 4.70 2.71
CA GLN A 217 4.38 4.86 4.15
C GLN A 217 5.49 4.12 4.88
N ARG A 218 5.66 2.81 4.67
CA ARG A 218 6.66 2.01 5.38
C ARG A 218 8.08 2.52 5.12
N VAL A 219 8.33 3.03 3.92
CA VAL A 219 9.59 3.72 3.58
C VAL A 219 9.76 5.01 4.38
N LEU A 220 8.71 5.80 4.54
CA LEU A 220 8.77 7.09 5.21
C LEU A 220 8.76 6.96 6.73
N THR A 221 7.92 6.09 7.30
CA THR A 221 7.63 6.00 8.74
C THR A 221 8.36 4.88 9.48
N GLY A 222 8.85 3.88 8.77
CA GLY A 222 9.61 2.76 9.35
C GLY A 222 11.04 3.18 9.72
N PRO A 223 11.94 2.21 9.98
CA PRO A 223 13.34 2.48 10.27
C PRO A 223 14.06 3.20 9.12
N PRO A 224 15.17 3.92 9.41
CA PRO A 224 16.07 4.42 8.37
C PRO A 224 16.44 3.29 7.42
N ARG A 225 16.40 3.54 6.11
CA ARG A 225 16.55 2.48 5.12
C ARG A 225 17.16 2.90 3.80
N VAL A 226 17.82 1.92 3.18
CA VAL A 226 18.24 1.93 1.78
C VAL A 226 17.48 0.82 1.07
N SER A 227 16.59 1.21 0.17
CA SER A 227 15.72 0.31 -0.60
C SER A 227 16.16 0.33 -2.06
N PRO A 228 17.09 -0.53 -2.50
CA PRO A 228 17.41 -0.64 -3.91
C PRO A 228 16.21 -1.15 -4.71
N PHE A 229 15.29 -1.92 -4.11
CA PHE A 229 14.04 -2.38 -4.73
C PHE A 229 13.11 -2.94 -3.64
N PHE A 230 12.40 -2.09 -2.92
CA PHE A 230 11.44 -2.56 -1.91
C PHE A 230 10.19 -3.13 -2.60
N SER A 231 10.08 -4.46 -2.62
CA SER A 231 9.05 -5.24 -3.32
C SER A 231 8.73 -6.50 -2.52
N ASP A 232 7.52 -7.04 -2.67
CA ASP A 232 7.14 -8.27 -1.99
C ASP A 232 7.86 -9.51 -2.59
N LEU A 233 8.85 -10.05 -1.87
CA LEU A 233 9.74 -11.11 -2.34
C LEU A 233 9.82 -12.30 -1.38
N ASP A 234 9.97 -13.49 -1.94
CA ASP A 234 10.08 -14.74 -1.19
C ASP A 234 11.29 -15.57 -1.67
N PRO A 235 12.46 -15.39 -1.03
CA PRO A 235 13.66 -16.17 -1.32
C PRO A 235 13.50 -17.67 -1.07
N SER A 236 12.56 -18.09 -0.20
CA SER A 236 12.30 -19.50 0.08
C SER A 236 11.70 -20.24 -1.11
N THR A 237 11.02 -19.50 -2.00
CA THR A 237 10.47 -20.06 -3.23
C THR A 237 11.44 -19.97 -4.40
N GLY A 238 12.49 -19.16 -4.34
CA GLY A 238 13.56 -19.14 -5.35
C GLY A 238 14.46 -17.91 -5.28
N GLY A 239 15.72 -18.11 -5.66
CA GLY A 239 16.77 -17.09 -5.62
C GLY A 239 17.68 -17.23 -4.42
N LYS A 240 18.66 -16.33 -4.30
CA LYS A 240 19.66 -16.33 -3.21
C LYS A 240 20.04 -14.91 -2.83
N ILE A 241 20.34 -14.68 -1.56
CA ILE A 241 20.79 -13.37 -1.06
C ILE A 241 22.19 -13.52 -0.49
N PHE A 242 23.07 -12.57 -0.80
CA PHE A 242 24.46 -12.57 -0.36
C PHE A 242 24.86 -11.22 0.26
N VAL A 243 25.77 -11.28 1.22
CA VAL A 243 26.38 -10.11 1.84
C VAL A 243 27.90 -10.22 1.84
N ASN A 244 28.56 -9.16 1.36
CA ASN A 244 29.98 -8.94 1.46
C ASN A 244 30.25 -7.72 2.35
N ALA A 245 30.58 -7.97 3.61
CA ALA A 245 30.92 -6.94 4.61
C ALA A 245 32.43 -6.74 4.65
N ALA A 246 32.96 -5.86 3.79
CA ALA A 246 34.38 -5.50 3.75
C ALA A 246 34.64 -4.20 4.51
N SER A 247 35.88 -3.98 4.95
CA SER A 247 36.21 -2.85 5.85
C SER A 247 35.93 -1.47 5.24
N ASP A 248 35.86 -1.33 3.92
CA ASP A 248 35.63 -0.09 3.19
C ASP A 248 34.30 -0.04 2.40
N GLN A 249 33.57 -1.16 2.34
CA GLN A 249 32.32 -1.28 1.60
C GLN A 249 31.44 -2.40 2.15
N TYR A 250 30.13 -2.19 2.13
CA TYR A 250 29.14 -3.19 2.52
C TYR A 250 28.22 -3.46 1.35
N THR A 251 28.28 -4.65 0.75
CA THR A 251 27.55 -4.99 -0.47
C THR A 251 26.53 -6.09 -0.20
N VAL A 252 25.27 -5.87 -0.55
CA VAL A 252 24.20 -6.88 -0.52
C VAL A 252 23.76 -7.16 -1.95
N THR A 253 23.62 -8.43 -2.30
CA THR A 253 23.19 -8.88 -3.63
C THR A 253 22.03 -9.85 -3.51
N TRP A 254 20.91 -9.53 -4.14
CA TRP A 254 19.80 -10.43 -4.33
C TRP A 254 19.88 -10.98 -5.75
N CYS A 255 20.02 -12.28 -5.87
CA CYS A 255 20.20 -13.00 -7.12
C CYS A 255 18.93 -13.79 -7.44
N GLY A 256 18.21 -13.41 -8.49
CA GLY A 256 17.02 -14.11 -8.99
C GLY A 256 15.95 -14.37 -7.94
N VAL A 257 15.82 -13.49 -6.93
CA VAL A 257 14.86 -13.66 -5.84
C VAL A 257 13.45 -13.51 -6.38
N ARG A 258 12.59 -14.49 -6.11
CA ARG A 258 11.22 -14.51 -6.63
C ARG A 258 10.34 -13.50 -5.91
N ALA A 259 9.45 -12.87 -6.67
CA ALA A 259 8.34 -12.14 -6.09
C ALA A 259 7.34 -13.12 -5.46
N PHE A 260 6.78 -12.75 -4.31
CA PHE A 260 5.85 -13.60 -3.61
C PHE A 260 4.66 -13.99 -4.49
N GLY A 261 4.26 -15.27 -4.43
CA GLY A 261 3.16 -15.80 -5.24
C GLY A 261 3.36 -15.67 -6.77
N SER A 262 4.59 -15.39 -7.23
CA SER A 262 4.89 -15.12 -8.63
C SER A 262 6.16 -15.84 -9.11
N THR A 263 6.28 -16.00 -10.43
CA THR A 263 7.52 -16.48 -11.06
C THR A 263 8.45 -15.34 -11.49
N ARG A 264 8.01 -14.09 -11.34
CA ARG A 264 8.84 -12.89 -11.54
C ARG A 264 9.99 -12.87 -10.54
N THR A 265 11.10 -12.24 -10.92
CA THR A 265 12.34 -12.25 -10.15
C THR A 265 13.01 -10.89 -10.14
N VAL A 266 13.79 -10.65 -9.09
CA VAL A 266 14.71 -9.52 -9.00
C VAL A 266 16.15 -10.02 -8.95
N THR A 267 17.01 -9.38 -9.75
CA THR A 267 18.46 -9.46 -9.58
C THR A 267 19.04 -8.07 -9.47
N ALA A 268 19.53 -7.72 -8.28
CA ALA A 268 20.05 -6.40 -7.99
C ALA A 268 21.10 -6.44 -6.87
N GLN A 269 21.98 -5.43 -6.88
CA GLN A 269 23.06 -5.29 -5.92
C GLN A 269 23.08 -3.86 -5.38
N VAL A 270 23.27 -3.71 -4.07
CA VAL A 270 23.48 -2.41 -3.43
C VAL A 270 24.80 -2.42 -2.67
N THR A 271 25.50 -1.30 -2.69
CA THR A 271 26.71 -1.05 -1.90
C THR A 271 26.55 0.21 -1.07
N LEU A 272 26.87 0.10 0.22
CA LEU A 272 27.10 1.22 1.11
C LEU A 272 28.61 1.53 1.18
N LEU A 273 28.99 2.79 1.03
CA LEU A 273 30.37 3.28 1.08
C LEU A 273 30.61 4.15 2.34
N ARG A 274 31.88 4.24 2.78
CA ARG A 274 32.27 4.97 4.00
C ARG A 274 31.91 6.46 4.03
N ASP A 275 31.77 7.08 2.87
CA ASP A 275 31.42 8.49 2.71
C ASP A 275 29.90 8.74 2.76
N GLY A 276 29.10 7.68 2.94
CA GLY A 276 27.63 7.75 2.88
C GLY A 276 27.06 7.60 1.48
N SER A 277 27.91 7.46 0.45
CA SER A 277 27.44 7.16 -0.90
C SER A 277 26.87 5.74 -0.97
N ILE A 278 25.82 5.58 -1.76
CA ILE A 278 25.12 4.32 -1.98
C ILE A 278 25.10 4.05 -3.48
N GLU A 279 25.56 2.88 -3.90
CA GLU A 279 25.52 2.45 -5.29
C GLU A 279 24.53 1.29 -5.46
N ALA A 280 23.60 1.39 -6.39
CA ALA A 280 22.71 0.31 -6.75
C ALA A 280 22.89 -0.08 -8.22
N ARG A 281 22.82 -1.38 -8.51
CA ARG A 281 22.91 -1.96 -9.86
C ARG A 281 21.79 -2.95 -10.08
N PHE A 282 21.12 -2.83 -11.22
CA PHE A 282 20.01 -3.69 -11.62
C PHE A 282 20.37 -4.53 -12.83
N ASP A 283 20.04 -5.82 -12.78
CA ASP A 283 20.19 -6.69 -13.94
C ASP A 283 19.05 -6.50 -14.95
N SER A 284 19.35 -6.81 -16.21
CA SER A 284 18.37 -6.83 -17.31
C SER A 284 17.18 -7.78 -17.09
N THR A 285 17.33 -8.79 -16.23
CA THR A 285 16.31 -9.83 -15.96
C THR A 285 15.29 -9.43 -14.89
N THR A 286 15.49 -8.30 -14.20
CA THR A 286 14.55 -7.82 -13.17
C THR A 286 13.21 -7.43 -13.80
N ASN A 287 12.12 -8.05 -13.35
CA ASN A 287 10.80 -7.96 -13.99
C ASN A 287 9.60 -7.89 -13.02
N VAL A 288 9.83 -7.45 -11.78
CA VAL A 288 8.73 -7.17 -10.84
C VAL A 288 7.87 -6.00 -11.31
N THR A 289 6.60 -6.01 -10.92
CA THR A 289 5.62 -4.99 -11.35
C THR A 289 5.59 -3.78 -10.44
N ASP A 290 5.90 -3.97 -9.16
CA ASP A 290 5.83 -2.94 -8.15
C ASP A 290 7.12 -2.96 -7.35
N ALA A 291 7.74 -1.79 -7.17
CA ALA A 291 8.97 -1.65 -6.40
C ALA A 291 9.14 -0.20 -5.96
N ILE A 292 9.76 0.02 -4.80
CA ILE A 292 10.20 1.36 -4.40
C ILE A 292 11.73 1.39 -4.37
N VAL A 293 12.34 2.31 -5.10
CA VAL A 293 13.78 2.56 -5.07
C VAL A 293 14.01 3.87 -4.33
N ALA A 294 14.45 3.80 -3.08
CA ALA A 294 14.53 4.97 -2.22
C ALA A 294 15.61 4.88 -1.14
N VAL A 295 16.08 6.04 -0.68
CA VAL A 295 16.88 6.20 0.53
C VAL A 295 16.08 7.08 1.48
N SER A 296 15.81 6.61 2.70
CA SER A 296 14.91 7.28 3.63
C SER A 296 15.51 7.37 5.04
N PRO A 297 15.36 8.52 5.74
CA PRO A 297 15.73 8.62 7.14
C PRO A 297 14.81 7.80 8.06
N GLY A 298 13.65 7.38 7.58
CA GLY A 298 12.64 6.73 8.42
C GLY A 298 12.06 7.65 9.49
N GLY A 299 11.18 7.12 10.34
CA GLY A 299 10.46 7.88 11.37
C GLY A 299 9.39 8.82 10.80
N SER A 300 8.78 9.70 11.58
CA SER A 300 7.72 10.60 11.06
C SER A 300 8.30 11.78 10.25
N VAL A 301 8.90 11.50 9.09
CA VAL A 301 9.58 12.51 8.25
C VAL A 301 8.56 13.44 7.59
N ALA A 302 8.77 14.76 7.74
CA ALA A 302 7.95 15.79 7.09
C ALA A 302 8.33 16.06 5.62
N THR A 303 9.54 15.66 5.21
CA THR A 303 10.13 15.97 3.91
C THR A 303 10.51 14.70 3.14
N PHE A 304 9.93 14.54 1.96
CA PHE A 304 10.30 13.53 0.98
C PHE A 304 10.27 14.16 -0.42
N THR A 305 11.05 13.61 -1.35
CA THR A 305 11.21 14.09 -2.71
C THR A 305 11.11 12.90 -3.67
N PRO A 306 9.96 12.71 -4.34
CA PRO A 306 9.89 11.77 -5.45
C PRO A 306 10.83 12.27 -6.56
N VAL A 307 11.45 11.36 -7.28
CA VAL A 307 12.32 11.66 -8.43
C VAL A 307 12.05 10.66 -9.55
N ASP A 308 12.48 11.01 -10.76
CA ASP A 308 12.56 10.08 -11.90
C ASP A 308 14.03 9.66 -12.02
N LEU A 309 14.35 8.47 -11.53
CA LEU A 309 15.71 7.92 -11.48
C LEU A 309 16.23 7.61 -12.89
N SER A 310 15.33 7.29 -13.83
CA SER A 310 15.67 7.10 -15.24
C SER A 310 16.20 8.40 -15.89
N LYS A 311 15.83 9.56 -15.34
CA LYS A 311 16.25 10.90 -15.80
C LYS A 311 17.40 11.52 -14.99
N ALA A 312 18.04 10.77 -14.10
CA ALA A 312 19.20 11.26 -13.35
C ALA A 312 20.28 11.92 -14.27
N PRO A 313 20.91 13.04 -13.86
CA PRO A 313 21.05 13.50 -12.47
C PRO A 313 19.82 14.23 -11.90
N VAL A 314 19.48 13.90 -10.64
CA VAL A 314 18.38 14.49 -9.85
C VAL A 314 18.83 14.67 -8.41
N SER A 315 18.12 15.46 -7.60
CA SER A 315 18.44 15.64 -6.18
C SER A 315 17.18 15.94 -5.37
N GLY A 316 17.18 15.56 -4.10
CA GLY A 316 16.08 15.85 -3.19
C GLY A 316 16.53 15.93 -1.73
N ASP A 317 15.70 16.60 -0.93
CA ASP A 317 15.83 16.68 0.52
C ASP A 317 14.98 15.59 1.20
N GLY A 318 15.38 15.21 2.42
CA GLY A 318 14.74 14.13 3.17
C GLY A 318 14.78 12.81 2.39
N ALA A 319 13.72 12.01 2.47
CA ALA A 319 13.65 10.76 1.72
C ALA A 319 13.63 11.03 0.20
N VAL A 320 14.50 10.38 -0.56
CA VAL A 320 14.60 10.53 -2.03
C VAL A 320 14.39 9.18 -2.69
N GLY A 321 13.51 9.12 -3.68
CA GLY A 321 13.29 7.87 -4.41
C GLY A 321 12.22 7.93 -5.48
N GLU A 322 11.95 6.79 -6.07
CA GLU A 322 10.93 6.58 -7.09
C GLU A 322 10.08 5.36 -6.73
N ARG A 323 8.77 5.46 -6.98
CA ARG A 323 7.85 4.33 -6.89
C ARG A 323 7.55 3.83 -8.29
N PHE A 324 7.79 2.55 -8.51
CA PHE A 324 7.36 1.82 -9.69
C PHE A 324 6.09 1.06 -9.37
N SER A 325 5.12 1.15 -10.26
CA SER A 325 3.91 0.36 -10.23
C SER A 325 3.44 0.02 -11.63
N GLY A 326 3.10 -1.25 -11.83
CA GLY A 326 2.54 -1.75 -13.09
C GLY A 326 1.10 -1.29 -13.34
N SER A 327 0.51 -0.57 -12.38
CA SER A 327 -0.88 -0.17 -12.37
C SER A 327 -1.04 1.35 -12.29
N ALA A 328 -2.17 1.85 -12.77
CA ALA A 328 -2.54 3.26 -12.62
C ALA A 328 -2.78 3.61 -11.16
N GLN A 329 -2.53 4.87 -10.78
CA GLN A 329 -2.67 5.35 -9.40
C GLN A 329 -3.60 6.56 -9.34
N VAL A 330 -4.45 6.60 -8.32
CA VAL A 330 -5.40 7.70 -8.11
C VAL A 330 -4.74 8.82 -7.30
N ASP A 331 -4.66 10.01 -7.88
CA ASP A 331 -4.24 11.22 -7.18
C ASP A 331 -5.45 11.87 -6.50
N SER A 332 -5.73 11.43 -5.27
CA SER A 332 -6.82 11.99 -4.45
C SER A 332 -6.63 13.48 -4.15
N ILE A 333 -5.37 13.98 -4.12
CA ILE A 333 -5.08 15.39 -3.88
C ILE A 333 -5.47 16.22 -5.11
N ALA A 334 -5.13 15.77 -6.32
CA ALA A 334 -5.55 16.44 -7.55
C ALA A 334 -7.08 16.51 -7.66
N ILE A 335 -7.78 15.41 -7.33
CA ILE A 335 -9.25 15.38 -7.27
C ILE A 335 -9.78 16.45 -6.31
N GLY A 336 -9.25 16.49 -5.08
CA GLY A 336 -9.63 17.49 -4.09
C GLY A 336 -9.39 18.92 -4.56
N ARG A 337 -8.19 19.21 -5.08
CA ARG A 337 -7.81 20.56 -5.56
C ARG A 337 -8.72 21.02 -6.68
N ARG A 338 -9.04 20.14 -7.62
CA ARG A 338 -9.93 20.44 -8.75
C ARG A 338 -11.36 20.68 -8.28
N PHE A 339 -11.84 19.89 -7.32
CA PHE A 339 -13.15 20.09 -6.72
C PHE A 339 -13.25 21.45 -5.97
N PHE A 340 -12.33 21.72 -5.03
CA PHE A 340 -12.36 22.96 -4.23
C PHE A 340 -12.00 24.23 -5.02
N ALA A 341 -11.43 24.11 -6.22
CA ALA A 341 -11.27 25.25 -7.12
C ALA A 341 -12.62 25.79 -7.63
N ALA A 342 -13.67 24.95 -7.67
CA ALA A 342 -14.99 25.30 -8.20
C ALA A 342 -16.13 25.26 -7.15
N HIS A 343 -15.88 24.70 -5.96
CA HIS A 343 -16.89 24.45 -4.93
C HIS A 343 -16.52 25.11 -3.59
N PRO A 344 -17.52 25.46 -2.75
CA PRO A 344 -17.25 25.98 -1.42
C PRO A 344 -16.53 24.97 -0.54
N ASP A 345 -15.60 25.44 0.29
CA ASP A 345 -14.89 24.60 1.25
C ASP A 345 -15.73 24.36 2.52
N ASN A 346 -16.79 23.56 2.36
CA ASN A 346 -17.68 23.22 3.44
C ASN A 346 -17.95 21.71 3.54
N TYR A 347 -17.09 20.85 2.98
CA TYR A 347 -17.31 19.40 2.98
C TYR A 347 -16.46 18.69 4.03
N ASP A 348 -17.07 17.72 4.72
CA ASP A 348 -16.37 16.85 5.67
C ASP A 348 -15.72 15.67 4.91
N GLN A 349 -16.35 15.20 3.84
CA GLN A 349 -15.83 14.10 3.02
C GLN A 349 -16.08 14.30 1.52
N ILE A 350 -15.24 13.65 0.70
CA ILE A 350 -15.44 13.52 -0.75
C ILE A 350 -15.67 12.04 -1.06
N VAL A 351 -16.69 11.71 -1.84
CA VAL A 351 -17.04 10.36 -2.30
C VAL A 351 -16.81 10.28 -3.80
N VAL A 352 -15.84 9.50 -4.24
CA VAL A 352 -15.40 9.44 -5.65
C VAL A 352 -15.83 8.13 -6.28
N PHE A 353 -16.65 8.21 -7.33
CA PHE A 353 -16.95 7.10 -8.23
C PHE A 353 -16.37 7.38 -9.61
N ALA A 354 -16.11 6.34 -10.40
CA ALA A 354 -15.64 6.48 -11.78
C ALA A 354 -16.49 5.71 -12.79
N ASP A 355 -16.44 6.12 -14.06
CA ASP A 355 -17.07 5.45 -15.20
C ASP A 355 -16.42 4.09 -15.53
N GLN A 356 -15.15 3.93 -15.16
CA GLN A 356 -14.35 2.73 -15.33
C GLN A 356 -13.59 2.37 -14.04
N ARG A 357 -12.92 1.20 -14.02
CA ARG A 357 -12.09 0.83 -12.87
C ARG A 357 -10.87 1.74 -12.77
N ILE A 358 -10.67 2.26 -11.56
CA ILE A 358 -9.55 3.11 -11.16
C ILE A 358 -8.77 2.50 -9.98
N ILE A 359 -9.32 1.46 -9.35
CA ILE A 359 -8.60 0.58 -8.44
C ILE A 359 -8.13 -0.66 -9.23
N PRO A 360 -6.83 -0.86 -9.40
CA PRO A 360 -6.26 -2.04 -10.04
C PRO A 360 -6.65 -3.33 -9.30
N PRO A 361 -6.97 -4.43 -10.01
CA PRO A 361 -7.24 -5.72 -9.34
C PRO A 361 -6.07 -6.21 -8.48
N SER A 362 -4.84 -5.81 -8.79
CA SER A 362 -3.64 -6.14 -8.02
C SER A 362 -3.63 -5.55 -6.61
N GLU A 363 -4.36 -4.46 -6.37
CA GLU A 363 -4.49 -3.86 -5.03
C GLU A 363 -5.52 -4.59 -4.14
N GLY A 364 -6.30 -5.53 -4.70
CA GLY A 364 -7.25 -6.36 -3.94
C GLY A 364 -8.44 -5.63 -3.30
N ALA A 365 -8.48 -4.31 -3.35
CA ALA A 365 -9.48 -3.48 -2.68
C ALA A 365 -10.79 -3.33 -3.48
N PHE A 366 -11.93 -3.38 -2.78
CA PHE A 366 -13.22 -3.04 -3.38
C PHE A 366 -13.44 -1.52 -3.39
N ALA A 367 -13.13 -0.85 -2.30
CA ALA A 367 -13.09 0.60 -2.16
C ALA A 367 -12.04 0.89 -1.10
N TYR A 368 -11.65 2.15 -0.95
CA TYR A 368 -10.82 2.56 0.17
C TYR A 368 -10.99 4.02 0.53
N SER A 369 -10.63 4.34 1.76
CA SER A 369 -10.65 5.69 2.29
C SER A 369 -9.24 6.24 2.48
N VAL A 370 -9.04 7.46 1.98
CA VAL A 370 -7.84 8.26 2.18
C VAL A 370 -8.13 9.30 3.26
N PRO A 371 -7.57 9.15 4.47
CA PRO A 371 -7.68 10.13 5.54
C PRO A 371 -6.89 11.40 5.20
N VAL A 372 -7.44 12.55 5.58
CA VAL A 372 -6.89 13.87 5.26
C VAL A 372 -6.59 14.67 6.51
N SER A 373 -7.47 14.62 7.50
CA SER A 373 -7.22 15.26 8.79
C SER A 373 -7.99 14.59 9.93
N ASN A 374 -7.37 14.58 11.09
CA ASN A 374 -7.99 14.17 12.34
C ASN A 374 -7.67 15.20 13.43
N SER A 375 -8.71 15.69 14.09
CA SER A 375 -8.60 16.52 15.31
C SER A 375 -9.18 15.83 16.54
N ILE A 376 -9.73 14.63 16.39
CA ILE A 376 -10.39 13.86 17.44
C ILE A 376 -9.34 13.07 18.22
N ARG A 377 -9.48 13.02 19.54
CA ARG A 377 -8.69 12.16 20.43
C ARG A 377 -9.54 11.01 20.95
N GLY A 378 -8.91 9.95 21.45
CA GLY A 378 -9.59 8.79 22.05
C GLY A 378 -10.25 7.87 21.04
N ILE A 379 -9.79 7.87 19.78
CA ILE A 379 -10.30 7.03 18.70
C ILE A 379 -9.20 6.17 18.05
N GLY A 380 -8.05 5.97 18.70
CA GLY A 380 -6.93 5.20 18.13
C GLY A 380 -6.12 5.92 17.06
N LEU A 381 -6.47 7.18 16.73
CA LEU A 381 -5.80 7.95 15.68
C LEU A 381 -5.00 9.14 16.22
N PRO A 382 -3.80 9.41 15.67
CA PRO A 382 -3.07 10.64 15.97
C PRO A 382 -3.80 11.86 15.39
N GLN A 383 -3.49 13.04 15.91
CA GLN A 383 -3.98 14.30 15.34
C GLN A 383 -3.05 14.76 14.21
N TYR A 384 -3.61 15.13 13.06
CA TYR A 384 -2.88 15.61 11.88
C TYR A 384 -3.80 16.43 10.97
N ASN A 385 -3.22 17.21 10.07
CA ASN A 385 -3.99 18.04 9.14
C ASN A 385 -3.26 18.25 7.81
N PHE A 386 -3.73 17.60 6.75
CA PHE A 386 -3.24 17.73 5.38
C PHE A 386 -4.25 18.43 4.44
N THR A 387 -5.27 19.09 5.00
CA THR A 387 -6.36 19.71 4.22
C THR A 387 -5.91 20.72 3.17
N SER A 388 -4.83 21.45 3.46
CA SER A 388 -4.23 22.43 2.53
C SER A 388 -3.74 21.80 1.24
N ASP A 389 -3.28 20.55 1.27
CA ASP A 389 -2.78 19.86 0.08
C ASP A 389 -3.91 19.64 -0.93
N TYR A 390 -5.09 19.30 -0.42
CA TYR A 390 -6.32 19.11 -1.18
C TYR A 390 -7.00 20.42 -1.60
N GLY A 391 -6.49 21.59 -1.20
CA GLY A 391 -7.14 22.88 -1.47
C GLY A 391 -8.29 23.23 -0.51
N SER A 392 -8.46 22.48 0.59
CA SER A 392 -9.43 22.80 1.66
C SER A 392 -8.77 23.74 2.69
N GLY A 393 -8.83 25.06 2.43
CA GLY A 393 -8.22 26.09 3.28
C GLY A 393 -8.93 26.34 4.63
N ALA A 394 -10.21 26.00 4.75
CA ALA A 394 -11.01 26.06 5.98
C ALA A 394 -10.76 24.87 6.91
N ALA A 395 -9.89 23.93 6.51
CA ALA A 395 -9.53 22.73 7.27
C ALA A 395 -10.74 21.87 7.67
N ARG A 396 -11.73 21.73 6.78
CA ARG A 396 -12.93 20.94 7.04
C ARG A 396 -12.84 19.50 6.54
N LEU A 397 -12.16 19.27 5.41
CA LEU A 397 -12.04 17.93 4.82
C LEU A 397 -11.37 16.93 5.78
N ARG A 398 -12.01 15.78 5.99
CA ARG A 398 -11.54 14.69 6.87
C ARG A 398 -11.10 13.47 6.07
N THR A 399 -11.84 13.11 5.03
CA THR A 399 -11.61 11.87 4.28
C THR A 399 -12.00 12.02 2.80
N VAL A 400 -11.23 11.40 1.92
CA VAL A 400 -11.61 11.15 0.51
C VAL A 400 -11.82 9.66 0.32
N MET A 401 -13.02 9.25 -0.04
CA MET A 401 -13.40 7.85 -0.31
C MET A 401 -13.28 7.56 -1.81
N ILE A 402 -12.49 6.57 -2.17
CA ILE A 402 -12.34 6.07 -3.54
C ILE A 402 -13.20 4.82 -3.68
N MET A 403 -14.35 4.98 -4.31
CA MET A 403 -15.35 3.92 -4.47
C MET A 403 -15.11 3.07 -5.73
N ASP A 404 -14.14 3.39 -6.57
CA ASP A 404 -13.86 2.72 -7.85
C ASP A 404 -15.00 2.89 -8.89
N ALA A 405 -15.08 1.99 -9.87
CA ALA A 405 -16.10 1.97 -10.91
C ALA A 405 -17.53 1.87 -10.34
N LEU A 406 -18.41 2.78 -10.77
CA LEU A 406 -19.85 2.75 -10.45
C LEU A 406 -20.53 1.44 -10.90
N ALA A 407 -19.98 0.75 -11.90
CA ALA A 407 -20.47 -0.54 -12.37
C ALA A 407 -20.41 -1.65 -11.29
N LYS A 408 -19.60 -1.49 -10.25
CA LYS A 408 -19.50 -2.46 -9.13
C LYS A 408 -20.70 -2.41 -8.18
N TYR A 409 -21.47 -1.32 -8.20
CA TYR A 409 -22.54 -1.06 -7.24
C TYR A 409 -23.91 -1.32 -7.86
N ASN A 410 -24.81 -1.88 -7.06
CA ASN A 410 -26.21 -2.11 -7.44
C ASN A 410 -27.14 -1.08 -6.79
N GLU A 411 -28.22 -0.71 -7.48
CA GLU A 411 -29.25 0.16 -6.92
C GLU A 411 -30.24 -0.60 -6.02
N ASN A 412 -30.26 -1.95 -6.09
CA ASN A 412 -31.01 -2.79 -5.18
C ASN A 412 -30.32 -2.83 -3.81
N GLN A 413 -30.94 -2.19 -2.83
CA GLN A 413 -30.41 -2.03 -1.46
C GLN A 413 -30.23 -3.34 -0.68
N THR A 414 -30.87 -4.42 -1.11
CA THR A 414 -30.80 -5.72 -0.43
C THR A 414 -29.79 -6.68 -1.07
N GLN A 415 -29.28 -6.34 -2.25
CA GLN A 415 -28.34 -7.19 -2.95
C GLN A 415 -26.93 -7.02 -2.36
N LYS A 416 -26.38 -8.14 -1.89
CA LYS A 416 -24.98 -8.24 -1.46
C LYS A 416 -24.05 -8.25 -2.67
N ILE A 417 -22.98 -7.48 -2.61
CA ILE A 417 -22.02 -7.28 -3.72
C ILE A 417 -20.57 -7.56 -3.33
N ASN A 418 -20.28 -7.60 -2.02
CA ASN A 418 -18.99 -7.99 -1.49
C ASN A 418 -19.16 -8.69 -0.14
N GLY A 419 -19.16 -10.02 -0.13
CA GLY A 419 -19.50 -10.79 1.07
C GLY A 419 -20.90 -10.46 1.59
N GLU A 420 -20.98 -9.97 2.82
CA GLU A 420 -22.24 -9.58 3.48
C GLU A 420 -22.69 -8.14 3.14
N PHE A 421 -21.86 -7.36 2.43
CA PHE A 421 -22.07 -5.94 2.20
C PHE A 421 -22.92 -5.66 0.95
N THR A 422 -23.88 -4.73 1.09
CA THR A 422 -24.63 -4.11 -0.02
C THR A 422 -23.93 -2.81 -0.46
N SER A 423 -24.37 -2.19 -1.57
CA SER A 423 -23.78 -0.94 -2.07
C SER A 423 -23.70 0.16 -1.00
N LEU A 424 -24.78 0.39 -0.26
CA LEU A 424 -24.85 1.43 0.76
C LEU A 424 -24.05 1.04 2.02
N ALA A 425 -23.96 -0.26 2.33
CA ALA A 425 -23.11 -0.75 3.42
C ALA A 425 -21.63 -0.51 3.14
N ILE A 426 -21.18 -0.66 1.89
CA ILE A 426 -19.79 -0.33 1.49
C ILE A 426 -19.54 1.19 1.60
N ILE A 427 -20.47 2.03 1.14
CA ILE A 427 -20.33 3.50 1.29
C ILE A 427 -20.29 3.88 2.78
N ALA A 428 -21.09 3.24 3.64
CA ALA A 428 -21.05 3.46 5.08
C ALA A 428 -19.75 2.95 5.72
N HIS A 429 -19.25 1.80 5.29
CA HIS A 429 -17.95 1.26 5.72
C HIS A 429 -16.82 2.27 5.45
N GLU A 430 -16.71 2.77 4.21
CA GLU A 430 -15.70 3.76 3.86
C GLU A 430 -15.89 5.09 4.63
N CYS A 431 -17.15 5.53 4.79
CA CYS A 431 -17.46 6.69 5.63
C CYS A 431 -16.97 6.50 7.09
N GLY A 432 -17.08 5.27 7.61
CA GLY A 432 -16.71 4.88 8.97
C GLY A 432 -15.22 4.99 9.27
N HIS A 433 -14.33 4.80 8.29
CA HIS A 433 -12.88 4.94 8.45
C HIS A 433 -12.42 6.34 8.89
N GLN A 434 -13.30 7.35 8.87
CA GLN A 434 -12.99 8.62 9.52
C GLN A 434 -12.82 8.47 11.06
N TRP A 435 -13.45 7.47 11.68
CA TRP A 435 -13.51 7.33 13.15
C TRP A 435 -13.18 5.95 13.70
N LEU A 436 -13.38 4.89 12.92
CA LEU A 436 -13.67 3.56 13.49
C LEU A 436 -12.58 2.53 13.27
N ALA A 437 -12.54 1.57 14.20
CA ALA A 437 -11.70 0.38 14.15
C ALA A 437 -10.19 0.62 14.19
N TYR A 438 -9.76 1.58 15.02
CA TYR A 438 -8.34 1.87 15.28
C TYR A 438 -7.95 1.75 16.76
N VAL A 439 -8.91 1.50 17.64
CA VAL A 439 -8.70 1.55 19.10
C VAL A 439 -8.12 0.26 19.65
N GLN A 440 -7.19 0.42 20.58
CA GLN A 440 -6.73 -0.64 21.45
C GLN A 440 -7.71 -0.85 22.61
N VAL A 441 -7.57 -1.99 23.28
CA VAL A 441 -8.38 -2.33 24.46
C VAL A 441 -7.47 -2.80 25.58
N ARG A 442 -7.80 -2.44 26.83
CA ARG A 442 -7.24 -3.11 28.00
C ARG A 442 -7.94 -4.46 28.19
N ASP A 443 -7.23 -5.55 27.93
CA ASP A 443 -7.81 -6.89 27.99
C ASP A 443 -8.07 -7.38 29.43
N HIS A 444 -8.59 -8.60 29.55
CA HIS A 444 -8.90 -9.23 30.83
C HIS A 444 -7.68 -9.51 31.73
N THR A 445 -6.45 -9.35 31.22
CA THR A 445 -5.20 -9.43 31.99
C THR A 445 -4.72 -8.06 32.48
N GLY A 446 -5.38 -6.99 32.02
CA GLY A 446 -5.00 -5.60 32.30
C GLY A 446 -3.98 -5.04 31.31
N THR A 447 -3.66 -5.77 30.24
CA THR A 447 -2.68 -5.40 29.21
C THR A 447 -3.38 -4.66 28.08
N VAL A 448 -2.75 -3.60 27.54
CA VAL A 448 -3.25 -2.92 26.33
C VAL A 448 -2.87 -3.73 25.11
N THR A 449 -3.87 -4.10 24.29
CA THR A 449 -3.68 -4.97 23.12
C THR A 449 -4.54 -4.51 21.93
N ASN A 450 -4.20 -5.01 20.75
CA ASN A 450 -5.01 -4.87 19.53
C ASN A 450 -6.04 -6.00 19.40
N ALA A 451 -6.54 -6.53 20.53
CA ALA A 451 -7.39 -7.73 20.51
C ALA A 451 -8.66 -7.58 19.68
N LEU A 452 -9.19 -6.35 19.51
CA LEU A 452 -10.38 -6.07 18.69
C LEU A 452 -10.06 -5.82 17.21
N LEU A 453 -8.80 -5.84 16.79
CA LEU A 453 -8.42 -5.42 15.44
C LEU A 453 -8.00 -6.62 14.59
N THR A 454 -8.27 -6.53 13.29
CA THR A 454 -7.61 -7.37 12.29
C THR A 454 -6.11 -7.05 12.25
N SER A 455 -5.34 -7.85 11.51
CA SER A 455 -3.92 -7.58 11.28
C SER A 455 -3.62 -6.25 10.59
N ASP A 456 -4.60 -5.67 9.87
CA ASP A 456 -4.42 -4.37 9.22
C ASP A 456 -4.60 -3.18 10.18
N LEU A 457 -5.11 -3.40 11.40
CA LEU A 457 -5.33 -2.35 12.41
C LEU A 457 -6.36 -1.27 12.02
N ALA A 458 -7.24 -1.54 11.05
CA ALA A 458 -8.28 -0.63 10.56
C ALA A 458 -9.68 -1.27 10.47
N HIS A 459 -9.85 -2.49 10.95
CA HIS A 459 -11.13 -3.21 10.99
C HIS A 459 -11.30 -3.99 12.28
N TRP A 460 -12.56 -4.18 12.70
CA TRP A 460 -12.87 -5.10 13.78
C TRP A 460 -12.57 -6.54 13.35
N ASN A 461 -12.05 -7.35 14.27
CA ASN A 461 -11.65 -8.70 13.94
C ASN A 461 -12.88 -9.60 13.65
N PHE A 462 -12.66 -10.74 13.00
CA PHE A 462 -13.72 -11.71 12.68
C PHE A 462 -14.48 -12.26 13.91
N PHE A 463 -13.80 -12.40 15.04
CA PHE A 463 -14.29 -12.97 16.30
C PHE A 463 -14.98 -11.98 17.24
N ASP A 464 -15.06 -10.70 16.86
CA ASP A 464 -15.71 -9.67 17.67
C ASP A 464 -17.24 -9.71 17.52
N ASP A 465 -17.95 -9.59 18.65
CA ASP A 465 -19.36 -9.20 18.65
C ASP A 465 -19.45 -7.67 18.58
N THR A 466 -19.52 -7.17 17.35
CA THR A 466 -19.67 -5.75 17.03
C THR A 466 -21.13 -5.39 16.79
N ASN A 467 -22.07 -6.25 17.19
CA ASN A 467 -23.47 -6.14 16.78
C ASN A 467 -23.65 -5.92 15.25
N ALA A 468 -22.88 -6.68 14.46
CA ALA A 468 -22.88 -6.63 13.00
C ALA A 468 -22.48 -5.25 12.42
N SER A 469 -21.38 -4.69 12.92
CA SER A 469 -20.83 -3.44 12.44
C SER A 469 -20.54 -3.48 10.94
N PHE A 470 -20.66 -2.34 10.26
CA PHE A 470 -20.10 -2.15 8.92
C PHE A 470 -18.57 -2.29 8.92
N MET A 471 -17.90 -2.05 10.05
CA MET A 471 -16.43 -2.14 10.17
C MET A 471 -15.94 -3.56 10.51
N TYR A 472 -16.65 -4.59 10.03
CA TYR A 472 -16.45 -6.02 10.30
C TYR A 472 -16.94 -6.51 11.68
N GLY A 473 -16.50 -7.70 12.09
CA GLY A 473 -17.10 -8.47 13.19
C GLY A 473 -18.50 -9.02 12.86
N HIS A 474 -19.19 -9.50 13.88
CA HIS A 474 -20.51 -10.10 13.74
C HIS A 474 -21.46 -9.65 14.85
N SER A 475 -22.72 -10.07 14.76
CA SER A 475 -23.48 -10.38 15.98
C SER A 475 -23.39 -11.89 16.21
N TRP A 476 -22.73 -12.27 17.29
CA TRP A 476 -22.49 -13.65 17.70
C TRP A 476 -23.55 -14.07 18.72
N GLN A 477 -24.26 -15.15 18.40
CA GLN A 477 -25.08 -15.87 19.36
C GLN A 477 -24.21 -16.86 20.13
N ASP A 478 -24.12 -16.69 21.46
CA ASP A 478 -23.53 -17.67 22.37
C ASP A 478 -24.49 -18.86 22.54
N LEU A 479 -24.06 -20.04 22.14
CA LEU A 479 -24.83 -21.29 22.22
C LEU A 479 -24.55 -22.06 23.53
N GLY A 480 -23.69 -21.52 24.40
CA GLY A 480 -23.18 -22.20 25.58
C GLY A 480 -22.03 -23.16 25.26
N GLY A 481 -21.31 -23.58 26.30
CA GLY A 481 -20.20 -24.53 26.17
C GLY A 481 -19.03 -24.04 25.31
N GLY A 482 -18.85 -22.71 25.18
CA GLY A 482 -17.80 -22.11 24.35
C GLY A 482 -18.06 -22.19 22.85
N SER A 483 -19.31 -22.41 22.43
CA SER A 483 -19.72 -22.48 21.02
C SER A 483 -20.53 -21.24 20.62
N PHE A 484 -20.24 -20.68 19.44
CA PHE A 484 -20.87 -19.46 18.95
C PHE A 484 -21.34 -19.62 17.50
N ARG A 485 -22.40 -18.88 17.14
CA ARG A 485 -22.89 -18.79 15.76
C ARG A 485 -23.19 -17.35 15.37
N SER A 486 -22.68 -16.90 14.22
CA SER A 486 -23.00 -15.57 13.72
C SER A 486 -24.42 -15.52 13.15
N VAL A 487 -25.19 -14.52 13.56
CA VAL A 487 -26.60 -14.33 13.13
C VAL A 487 -26.74 -13.12 12.21
N GLU A 488 -25.89 -12.11 12.36
CA GLU A 488 -25.86 -10.91 11.54
C GLU A 488 -24.41 -10.47 11.28
N ALA A 489 -24.20 -9.76 10.17
CA ALA A 489 -22.92 -9.13 9.80
C ALA A 489 -23.20 -7.95 8.87
N ALA A 490 -22.39 -6.89 8.94
CA ALA A 490 -22.41 -5.74 8.02
C ALA A 490 -23.78 -5.04 7.87
N GLN A 491 -24.45 -4.71 8.99
CA GLN A 491 -25.81 -4.15 8.96
C GLN A 491 -25.96 -2.74 9.54
N ARG A 492 -25.04 -2.28 10.41
CA ARG A 492 -25.21 -1.02 11.17
C ARG A 492 -23.89 -0.49 11.70
N PHE A 493 -23.90 0.70 12.31
CA PHE A 493 -22.84 1.10 13.24
C PHE A 493 -23.20 0.65 14.65
N SER A 494 -22.31 -0.12 15.26
CA SER A 494 -22.44 -0.65 16.61
C SER A 494 -22.53 0.46 17.66
N ARG A 495 -22.84 0.12 18.91
CA ARG A 495 -22.77 1.09 20.01
C ARG A 495 -21.35 1.58 20.28
N LEU A 496 -20.35 0.71 20.15
CA LEU A 496 -18.94 1.13 20.21
C LEU A 496 -18.63 2.10 19.07
N ASP A 497 -19.09 1.81 17.85
CA ASP A 497 -18.89 2.69 16.70
C ASP A 497 -19.52 4.06 16.94
N GLN A 498 -20.78 4.08 17.37
CA GLN A 498 -21.49 5.33 17.65
C GLN A 498 -20.82 6.14 18.76
N TYR A 499 -20.20 5.51 19.76
CA TYR A 499 -19.38 6.22 20.77
C TYR A 499 -18.14 6.86 20.13
N LEU A 500 -17.38 6.12 19.33
CA LEU A 500 -16.16 6.61 18.67
C LEU A 500 -16.46 7.72 17.65
N MET A 501 -17.58 7.61 16.92
CA MET A 501 -18.11 8.67 16.06
C MET A 501 -18.52 9.93 16.84
N GLY A 502 -18.75 9.81 18.15
CA GLY A 502 -19.22 10.91 19.01
C GLY A 502 -20.73 11.10 18.99
N LEU A 503 -21.51 10.05 18.72
CA LEU A 503 -22.96 10.12 18.64
C LEU A 503 -23.64 9.77 19.97
N ILE A 504 -22.96 9.00 20.84
CA ILE A 504 -23.50 8.60 22.15
C ILE A 504 -22.43 8.73 23.26
N PRO A 505 -22.83 9.00 24.52
CA PRO A 505 -21.93 8.96 25.65
C PRO A 505 -21.49 7.51 25.97
N PRO A 506 -20.39 7.32 26.72
CA PRO A 506 -19.93 5.98 27.09
C PRO A 506 -20.95 5.20 27.93
N SER A 507 -21.81 5.89 28.69
CA SER A 507 -22.89 5.25 29.47
C SER A 507 -23.90 4.46 28.62
N ASP A 508 -23.97 4.76 27.32
CA ASP A 508 -24.94 4.17 26.40
C ASP A 508 -24.31 3.01 25.58
N VAL A 509 -23.04 2.69 25.84
CA VAL A 509 -22.35 1.54 25.25
C VAL A 509 -22.52 0.33 26.17
N PRO A 510 -23.35 -0.67 25.80
CA PRO A 510 -23.45 -1.90 26.57
C PRO A 510 -22.13 -2.69 26.50
N ALA A 511 -21.97 -3.65 27.40
CA ALA A 511 -20.90 -4.63 27.28
C ALA A 511 -21.03 -5.37 25.94
N PHE A 512 -19.90 -5.57 25.28
CA PHE A 512 -19.75 -6.40 24.10
C PHE A 512 -18.67 -7.45 24.38
N PHE A 513 -18.31 -8.30 23.42
CA PHE A 513 -17.28 -9.32 23.66
C PHE A 513 -16.51 -9.68 22.40
N TYR A 514 -15.36 -10.30 22.58
CA TYR A 514 -14.66 -11.04 21.53
C TYR A 514 -14.48 -12.50 21.92
N ILE A 515 -14.26 -13.37 20.93
CA ILE A 515 -14.04 -14.80 21.14
C ILE A 515 -12.54 -15.10 21.06
N GLU A 516 -11.91 -15.27 22.21
CA GLU A 516 -10.49 -15.60 22.30
C GLU A 516 -10.23 -17.07 21.92
N GLY A 517 -9.19 -17.30 21.11
CA GLY A 517 -8.83 -18.64 20.65
C GLY A 517 -9.85 -19.25 19.68
N GLY A 518 -10.60 -18.40 18.98
CA GLY A 518 -11.57 -18.79 17.95
C GLY A 518 -10.98 -19.75 16.92
N THR A 519 -11.74 -20.79 16.56
CA THR A 519 -11.33 -21.80 15.56
C THR A 519 -12.10 -21.64 14.24
N GLY A 520 -11.52 -22.13 13.14
CA GLY A 520 -12.18 -22.20 11.82
C GLY A 520 -12.20 -20.91 11.00
N ALA A 521 -11.51 -19.86 11.46
CA ALA A 521 -11.31 -18.59 10.77
C ALA A 521 -10.01 -17.95 11.27
N THR A 522 -9.52 -16.92 10.57
CA THR A 522 -8.50 -16.01 11.11
C THR A 522 -9.15 -14.71 11.58
N THR A 523 -8.43 -13.91 12.38
CA THR A 523 -8.91 -12.58 12.81
C THR A 523 -9.18 -11.64 11.64
N SER A 524 -8.52 -11.84 10.49
CA SER A 524 -8.62 -10.99 9.30
C SER A 524 -9.60 -11.51 8.24
N ASP A 525 -10.32 -12.60 8.51
CA ASP A 525 -11.36 -13.09 7.60
C ASP A 525 -12.50 -12.06 7.45
N LEU A 526 -13.11 -11.99 6.27
CA LEU A 526 -14.35 -11.22 6.08
C LEU A 526 -15.51 -11.83 6.88
N PRO A 527 -16.39 -11.01 7.47
CA PRO A 527 -17.53 -11.50 8.22
C PRO A 527 -18.54 -12.22 7.31
N ARG A 528 -19.18 -13.26 7.83
CA ARG A 528 -20.15 -14.10 7.12
C ARG A 528 -21.23 -14.62 8.07
N VAL A 529 -22.49 -14.55 7.65
CA VAL A 529 -23.63 -15.02 8.46
C VAL A 529 -23.66 -16.55 8.48
N GLY A 530 -23.95 -17.13 9.65
CA GLY A 530 -23.98 -18.57 9.84
C GLY A 530 -22.61 -19.21 10.06
N ALA A 531 -21.54 -18.42 10.20
CA ALA A 531 -20.27 -18.91 10.71
C ALA A 531 -20.46 -19.51 12.10
N THR A 532 -19.70 -20.56 12.39
CA THR A 532 -19.63 -21.16 13.72
C THR A 532 -18.19 -21.17 14.18
N THR A 533 -17.97 -20.91 15.45
CA THR A 533 -16.64 -21.00 16.05
C THR A 533 -16.73 -21.52 17.47
N THR A 534 -15.62 -22.00 18.00
CA THR A 534 -15.45 -22.33 19.41
C THR A 534 -14.38 -21.44 20.01
N GLY A 535 -14.54 -21.03 21.27
CA GLY A 535 -13.52 -20.27 21.97
C GLY A 535 -13.98 -19.80 23.34
N THR A 536 -13.23 -18.87 23.91
CA THR A 536 -13.53 -18.28 25.21
C THR A 536 -14.11 -16.89 25.02
N ARG A 537 -15.33 -16.66 25.51
CA ARG A 537 -15.93 -15.33 25.54
C ARG A 537 -15.14 -14.41 26.48
N ARG A 538 -14.75 -13.25 25.97
CA ARG A 538 -14.11 -12.17 26.73
C ARG A 538 -14.99 -10.93 26.64
N ASP A 539 -15.72 -10.65 27.72
CA ASP A 539 -16.52 -9.43 27.80
C ASP A 539 -15.62 -8.20 27.88
N VAL A 540 -16.04 -7.14 27.20
CA VAL A 540 -15.35 -5.86 27.09
C VAL A 540 -16.35 -4.75 27.43
N LEU A 541 -15.91 -3.81 28.26
CA LEU A 541 -16.62 -2.58 28.54
C LEU A 541 -16.00 -1.44 27.74
N VAL A 542 -16.79 -0.40 27.42
CA VAL A 542 -16.25 0.82 26.81
C VAL A 542 -15.13 1.45 27.67
N ASN A 543 -15.18 1.26 28.98
CA ASN A 543 -14.14 1.75 29.89
C ASN A 543 -12.79 1.06 29.66
N ASP A 544 -12.75 -0.15 29.12
CA ASP A 544 -11.51 -0.84 28.78
C ASP A 544 -10.83 -0.20 27.56
N VAL A 545 -11.64 0.31 26.62
CA VAL A 545 -11.19 1.14 25.50
C VAL A 545 -10.72 2.50 26.00
N ILE A 546 -11.50 3.17 26.85
CA ILE A 546 -11.14 4.47 27.45
C ILE A 546 -9.86 4.37 28.28
N ALA A 547 -9.64 3.25 28.97
CA ALA A 547 -8.43 3.03 29.76
C ALA A 547 -7.15 2.82 28.90
N ALA A 548 -7.31 2.52 27.60
CA ALA A 548 -6.22 2.42 26.63
C ALA A 548 -6.03 3.74 25.86
N GLU A 549 -7.12 4.33 25.37
CA GLU A 549 -7.12 5.45 24.41
C GLU A 549 -7.31 6.84 25.04
N GLY A 550 -7.83 6.88 26.27
CA GLY A 550 -8.41 8.07 26.87
C GLY A 550 -9.84 8.36 26.38
N ASP A 551 -10.48 9.36 26.99
CA ASP A 551 -11.83 9.77 26.59
C ASP A 551 -11.87 10.31 25.16
N ARG A 552 -12.90 9.92 24.41
CA ARG A 552 -13.19 10.52 23.10
C ARG A 552 -13.44 12.03 23.24
N ASN A 553 -12.66 12.85 22.54
CA ASN A 553 -12.72 14.31 22.57
C ASN A 553 -12.77 14.92 21.14
N PRO A 554 -13.77 15.76 20.76
CA PRO A 554 -14.94 16.21 21.55
C PRO A 554 -15.72 15.04 22.15
N ASN A 555 -16.57 15.23 23.15
CA ASN A 555 -17.48 14.15 23.58
C ASN A 555 -18.76 14.15 22.73
N ALA A 556 -19.75 13.31 23.06
CA ALA A 556 -20.97 13.21 22.26
C ALA A 556 -21.79 14.51 22.17
N ALA A 557 -21.73 15.37 23.21
CA ALA A 557 -22.42 16.66 23.22
C ALA A 557 -21.72 17.72 22.37
N GLY A 558 -20.40 17.60 22.17
CA GLY A 558 -19.60 18.52 21.37
C GLY A 558 -19.29 18.04 19.95
N ALA A 559 -19.65 16.79 19.61
CA ALA A 559 -19.41 16.21 18.30
C ALA A 559 -20.39 16.74 17.26
N PRO A 560 -19.99 16.85 15.98
CA PRO A 560 -20.94 17.00 14.89
C PRO A 560 -21.84 15.77 14.74
N HIS A 561 -23.15 15.98 14.58
CA HIS A 561 -24.15 14.93 14.31
C HIS A 561 -24.61 14.97 12.84
N SER A 562 -23.77 15.56 11.99
CA SER A 562 -23.96 15.59 10.54
C SER A 562 -22.62 15.44 9.83
N VAL A 563 -22.62 14.74 8.71
CA VAL A 563 -21.48 14.62 7.79
C VAL A 563 -21.85 15.15 6.42
N ARG A 564 -21.15 16.17 5.94
CA ARG A 564 -21.36 16.74 4.60
C ARG A 564 -20.44 16.09 3.58
N GLN A 565 -21.01 15.49 2.54
CA GLN A 565 -20.31 14.72 1.52
C GLN A 565 -20.47 15.35 0.14
N ALA A 566 -19.37 15.59 -0.56
CA ALA A 566 -19.38 15.87 -1.99
C ALA A 566 -19.35 14.55 -2.76
N TRP A 567 -20.25 14.36 -3.71
CA TRP A 567 -20.28 13.16 -4.55
C TRP A 567 -19.72 13.51 -5.93
N ILE A 568 -18.59 12.89 -6.27
CA ILE A 568 -17.84 13.15 -7.49
C ILE A 568 -17.94 11.95 -8.43
N PHE A 569 -18.22 12.22 -9.70
CA PHE A 569 -18.15 11.23 -10.77
C PHE A 569 -16.99 11.57 -11.70
N ILE A 570 -15.95 10.75 -11.66
CA ILE A 570 -14.82 10.84 -12.57
C ILE A 570 -15.18 10.13 -13.87
N ILE A 571 -15.05 10.84 -14.99
CA ILE A 571 -15.16 10.23 -16.31
C ILE A 571 -13.79 10.13 -16.96
N SER A 572 -13.61 9.07 -17.74
CA SER A 572 -12.36 8.76 -18.43
C SER A 572 -11.93 9.88 -19.36
N ARG A 573 -10.60 10.01 -19.55
CA ARG A 573 -10.01 10.93 -20.54
C ARG A 573 -10.58 10.74 -21.96
N THR A 574 -10.99 9.52 -22.29
CA THR A 574 -11.55 9.17 -23.60
C THR A 574 -13.05 9.48 -23.72
N ALA A 575 -13.71 9.89 -22.64
CA ALA A 575 -15.13 10.23 -22.67
C ALA A 575 -15.36 11.45 -23.58
N THR A 576 -16.36 11.35 -24.46
CA THR A 576 -16.78 12.43 -25.37
C THR A 576 -18.02 13.17 -24.86
N GLY A 577 -18.58 12.71 -23.74
CA GLY A 577 -19.74 13.29 -23.07
C GLY A 577 -19.98 12.60 -21.73
N VAL A 578 -20.91 13.15 -20.95
CA VAL A 578 -21.32 12.59 -19.66
C VAL A 578 -22.50 11.64 -19.89
N ASP A 579 -22.38 10.38 -19.48
CA ASP A 579 -23.48 9.42 -19.55
C ASP A 579 -24.53 9.73 -18.48
N ALA A 580 -25.68 10.25 -18.93
CA ALA A 580 -26.79 10.62 -18.04
C ALA A 580 -27.34 9.44 -17.22
N SER A 581 -27.25 8.20 -17.72
CA SER A 581 -27.71 7.01 -16.99
C SER A 581 -26.80 6.66 -15.82
N GLN A 582 -25.48 6.82 -15.98
CA GLN A 582 -24.51 6.62 -14.91
C GLN A 582 -24.65 7.72 -13.84
N VAL A 583 -24.81 8.97 -14.27
CA VAL A 583 -25.08 10.08 -13.34
C VAL A 583 -26.38 9.85 -12.57
N ALA A 584 -27.46 9.44 -13.23
CA ALA A 584 -28.74 9.14 -12.58
C ALA A 584 -28.61 7.99 -11.57
N LYS A 585 -27.89 6.93 -11.92
CA LYS A 585 -27.59 5.81 -11.00
C LYS A 585 -26.80 6.29 -9.78
N LEU A 586 -25.77 7.11 -9.97
CA LEU A 586 -24.99 7.65 -8.87
C LEU A 586 -25.83 8.57 -7.98
N ASP A 587 -26.65 9.43 -8.57
CA ASP A 587 -27.56 10.30 -7.84
C ASP A 587 -28.61 9.50 -7.04
N ASN A 588 -29.09 8.37 -7.57
CA ASN A 588 -29.97 7.47 -6.83
C ASN A 588 -29.27 6.88 -5.60
N LEU A 589 -28.04 6.36 -5.75
CA LEU A 589 -27.24 5.90 -4.61
C LEU A 589 -27.00 7.02 -3.58
N ARG A 590 -26.66 8.22 -4.04
CA ARG A 590 -26.49 9.41 -3.19
C ARG A 590 -27.75 9.70 -2.38
N GLN A 591 -28.91 9.75 -3.03
CA GLN A 591 -30.19 10.02 -2.36
C GLN A 591 -30.56 8.93 -1.36
N GLN A 592 -30.35 7.67 -1.72
CA GLN A 592 -30.60 6.52 -0.85
C GLN A 592 -29.68 6.48 0.37
N PHE A 593 -28.44 6.98 0.25
CA PHE A 593 -27.49 7.00 1.36
C PHE A 593 -27.94 7.89 2.52
N ILE A 594 -28.75 8.94 2.28
CA ILE A 594 -29.22 9.86 3.32
C ILE A 594 -30.05 9.14 4.40
N PRO A 595 -31.21 8.51 4.07
CA PRO A 595 -31.97 7.76 5.06
C PRO A 595 -31.21 6.51 5.55
N PHE A 596 -30.35 5.92 4.71
CA PHE A 596 -29.54 4.76 5.12
C PHE A 596 -28.57 5.11 6.24
N MET A 597 -27.83 6.23 6.14
CA MET A 597 -26.89 6.68 7.17
C MET A 597 -27.61 7.01 8.50
N SER A 598 -28.79 7.63 8.39
CA SER A 598 -29.64 7.87 9.55
C SER A 598 -30.06 6.54 10.20
N GLN A 599 -30.59 5.59 9.44
CA GLN A 599 -30.96 4.27 9.97
C GLN A 599 -29.77 3.51 10.58
N ALA A 600 -28.61 3.53 9.90
CA ALA A 600 -27.36 2.91 10.31
C ALA A 600 -26.85 3.39 11.68
N THR A 601 -27.24 4.61 12.08
CA THR A 601 -26.88 5.24 13.36
C THR A 601 -28.11 5.44 14.26
N GLU A 602 -29.23 4.77 13.96
CA GLU A 602 -30.51 4.87 14.64
C GLU A 602 -31.02 6.31 14.80
N GLY A 603 -30.79 7.15 13.78
CA GLY A 603 -31.25 8.54 13.72
C GLY A 603 -30.28 9.57 14.29
N ARG A 604 -29.06 9.18 14.69
CA ARG A 604 -28.10 10.09 15.35
C ARG A 604 -27.17 10.84 14.41
N MET A 605 -26.92 10.34 13.19
CA MET A 605 -26.11 11.02 12.19
C MET A 605 -26.93 11.36 10.95
N ALA A 606 -26.86 12.62 10.52
CA ALA A 606 -27.42 13.06 9.24
C ALA A 606 -26.34 13.13 8.15
N ALA A 607 -26.54 12.48 7.01
CA ALA A 607 -25.73 12.72 5.82
C ALA A 607 -26.30 13.92 5.03
N VAL A 608 -25.43 14.87 4.68
CA VAL A 608 -25.77 16.04 3.87
C VAL A 608 -24.98 15.98 2.57
N ASN A 609 -25.64 15.86 1.42
CA ASN A 609 -24.97 15.57 0.15
C ASN A 609 -25.47 16.47 -1.00
N ALA A 610 -25.94 17.67 -0.65
CA ALA A 610 -26.19 18.73 -1.62
C ALA A 610 -24.88 19.46 -1.93
N LEU A 611 -24.64 19.77 -3.21
CA LEU A 611 -23.45 20.51 -3.64
C LEU A 611 -23.50 22.02 -3.33
N ARG A 612 -24.70 22.54 -3.01
CA ARG A 612 -24.96 23.95 -2.74
C ARG A 612 -25.78 24.12 -1.48
#